data_AF-B2B1W8-F1
#
_entry.id   AF-B2B1W8-F1
#
_cell.length_a   1.000
_cell.length_b   1.000
_cell.length_c   1.000
_cell.angle_alpha   90.00
_cell.angle_beta   90.00
_cell.angle_gamma   90.00
#
_symmetry.space_group_name_H-M   'P 1'
#
loop_
_entity.id
_entity.type
_entity.pdbx_description
1 polymer ?
#
loop_
_entity_poly.entity_id
_entity_poly.type
_entity_poly.pdbx_seq_one_letter_code
_entity_poly.pdbx_strand_id
1 'polypeptide(L)'
;MGGGDQQGIMAFDVTSKFRAAAGVTALELGELVKDGFFSLFESVGALEIMDPKMDSGCLAPGESLDEDYDVTRVLSPGEVIGIIDQMFCLEMAWYQGYPLSQTLLTNVYIDRMLEPEPMVLGDADFIRGKAVGEGETMHVVLRAYCLGVVKCCWYINDRIKFEHYYEVSFFFFFF
;
A
#
# COMPACT_ATOMS: atom_id res chain seq x y z
N MET A 1 -25.09 26.16 24.91
CA MET A 1 -25.08 24.88 24.16
C MET A 1 -24.83 25.26 22.71
N GLY A 2 -23.60 25.55 22.29
CA GLY A 2 -22.47 24.63 22.23
C GLY A 2 -22.14 24.39 20.75
N GLY A 3 -21.98 25.49 19.99
CA GLY A 3 -21.53 25.44 18.60
C GLY A 3 -20.03 25.12 18.60
N GLY A 4 -19.69 23.93 18.13
CA GLY A 4 -18.31 23.49 17.99
C GLY A 4 -17.61 24.33 16.93
N ASP A 5 -16.64 25.10 17.37
CA ASP A 5 -15.73 25.91 16.57
C ASP A 5 -14.76 24.95 15.84
N GLN A 6 -15.16 24.45 14.67
CA GLN A 6 -14.19 23.89 13.73
C GLN A 6 -13.44 25.10 13.17
N GLN A 7 -12.17 25.27 13.55
CA GLN A 7 -11.25 26.19 12.87
C GLN A 7 -11.13 25.75 11.41
N GLY A 8 -12.07 26.23 10.60
CA GLY A 8 -12.27 25.82 9.23
C GLY A 8 -11.19 26.41 8.35
N ILE A 9 -10.58 25.56 7.53
CA ILE A 9 -9.66 25.98 6.48
C ILE A 9 -10.41 26.96 5.56
N MET A 10 -10.02 28.23 5.56
CA MET A 10 -10.54 29.22 4.60
C MET A 10 -9.81 29.04 3.27
N ALA A 11 -10.46 28.42 2.30
CA ALA A 11 -9.94 28.28 0.94
C ALA A 11 -10.36 29.47 0.06
N PHE A 12 -9.44 29.98 -0.76
CA PHE A 12 -9.70 31.02 -1.75
C PHE A 12 -9.43 30.49 -3.16
N ASP A 13 -10.34 30.70 -4.10
CA ASP A 13 -10.12 30.33 -5.49
C ASP A 13 -9.13 31.29 -6.16
N VAL A 14 -8.03 30.72 -6.67
CA VAL A 14 -6.96 31.43 -7.38
C VAL A 14 -6.84 31.02 -8.85
N THR A 15 -7.77 30.21 -9.37
CA THR A 15 -7.70 29.62 -10.72
C THR A 15 -7.53 30.67 -11.82
N SER A 16 -8.32 31.75 -11.77
CA SER A 16 -8.25 32.83 -12.76
C SER A 16 -6.93 33.61 -12.69
N LYS A 17 -6.45 33.89 -11.47
CA LYS A 17 -5.18 34.57 -11.24
C LYS A 17 -3.99 33.73 -11.71
N PHE A 18 -4.02 32.43 -11.44
CA PHE A 18 -2.97 31.50 -11.86
C PHE A 18 -2.92 31.36 -13.37
N ARG A 19 -4.07 31.18 -14.04
CA ARG A 19 -4.13 31.12 -15.51
C ARG A 19 -3.65 32.41 -16.18
N ALA A 20 -3.95 33.57 -15.61
CA ALA A 20 -3.45 34.85 -16.10
C ALA A 20 -1.92 34.97 -15.96
N ALA A 21 -1.35 34.50 -14.84
CA ALA A 21 0.10 34.51 -14.61
C ALA A 21 0.86 33.45 -15.43
N ALA A 22 0.26 32.30 -15.69
CA ALA A 22 0.85 31.21 -16.48
C ALA A 22 0.62 31.35 -18.00
N GLY A 23 -0.15 32.35 -18.43
CA GLY A 23 -0.47 32.57 -19.84
C GLY A 23 0.67 33.17 -20.66
N VAL A 24 0.49 33.18 -21.98
CA VAL A 24 1.44 33.65 -23.01
C VAL A 24 1.97 35.07 -22.77
N THR A 25 1.28 35.89 -21.97
CA THR A 25 1.69 37.26 -21.66
C THR A 25 2.76 37.37 -20.57
N ALA A 26 3.02 36.31 -19.80
CA ALA A 26 3.89 36.36 -18.62
C ALA A 26 4.95 35.24 -18.54
N LEU A 27 4.77 34.13 -19.27
CA LEU A 27 5.74 33.03 -19.40
C LEU A 27 5.90 32.65 -20.87
N GLU A 28 7.15 32.64 -21.36
CA GLU A 28 7.48 32.21 -22.70
C GLU A 28 7.62 30.69 -22.81
N LEU A 29 7.54 30.16 -24.03
CA LEU A 29 7.74 28.74 -24.30
C LEU A 29 9.16 28.32 -23.90
N GLY A 30 9.25 27.33 -23.00
CA GLY A 30 10.52 26.83 -22.46
C GLY A 30 10.92 27.43 -21.12
N GLU A 31 10.16 28.40 -20.60
CA GLU A 31 10.35 28.93 -19.26
C GLU A 31 9.63 28.07 -18.21
N LEU A 32 10.21 27.99 -17.01
CA LEU A 32 9.66 27.25 -15.88
C LEU A 32 9.86 28.03 -14.59
N VAL A 33 8.77 28.21 -13.84
CA VAL A 33 8.83 28.77 -12.49
C VAL A 33 8.99 27.62 -11.50
N LYS A 34 10.11 27.60 -10.79
CA LYS A 34 10.40 26.65 -9.72
C LYS A 34 11.25 27.30 -8.64
N ASP A 35 11.38 26.64 -7.50
CA ASP A 35 12.35 27.03 -6.49
C ASP A 35 13.81 26.92 -7.01
N GLY A 36 14.70 27.74 -6.48
CA GLY A 36 16.12 27.78 -6.87
C GLY A 36 16.86 26.47 -6.58
N PHE A 37 16.50 25.77 -5.51
CA PHE A 37 17.13 24.53 -5.07
C PHE A 37 16.46 23.28 -5.65
N PHE A 38 15.23 23.38 -6.15
CA PHE A 38 14.53 22.26 -6.77
C PHE A 38 15.16 21.92 -8.14
N SER A 39 15.60 20.69 -8.33
CA SER A 39 16.17 20.22 -9.59
C SER A 39 15.11 19.56 -10.47
N LEU A 40 15.27 19.65 -11.79
CA LEU A 40 14.40 18.93 -12.72
C LEU A 40 14.58 17.42 -12.64
N PHE A 41 15.75 16.94 -12.20
CA PHE A 41 15.98 15.52 -12.00
C PHE A 41 15.05 14.96 -10.90
N GLU A 42 14.79 15.72 -9.83
CA GLU A 42 13.83 15.32 -8.79
C GLU A 42 12.40 15.21 -9.32
N SER A 43 12.03 16.01 -10.34
CA SER A 43 10.70 15.94 -10.96
C SER A 43 10.46 14.67 -11.79
N VAL A 44 11.50 13.91 -12.15
CA VAL A 44 11.36 12.67 -12.93
C VAL A 44 10.63 11.57 -12.13
N GLY A 45 10.66 11.65 -10.78
CA GLY A 45 9.92 10.74 -9.91
C GLY A 45 8.48 11.15 -9.64
N ALA A 46 7.98 12.24 -10.22
CA ALA A 46 6.62 12.71 -9.98
C ALA A 46 5.58 11.79 -10.62
N LEU A 47 4.47 11.54 -9.91
CA LEU A 47 3.31 10.85 -10.45
C LEU A 47 2.42 11.84 -11.22
N GLU A 48 1.92 11.41 -12.38
CA GLU A 48 0.99 12.19 -13.20
C GLU A 48 -0.44 11.73 -12.95
N ILE A 49 -1.27 12.64 -12.40
CA ILE A 49 -2.69 12.39 -12.14
C ILE A 49 -3.44 12.23 -13.47
N MET A 50 -4.37 11.28 -13.53
CA MET A 50 -5.13 10.86 -14.72
C MET A 50 -4.30 10.17 -15.82
N ASP A 51 -3.03 9.84 -15.58
CA ASP A 51 -2.29 8.95 -16.48
C ASP A 51 -2.52 7.48 -16.07
N PRO A 52 -3.02 6.59 -16.98
CA PRO A 52 -3.36 5.21 -16.63
C PRO A 52 -2.19 4.35 -16.12
N LYS A 53 -0.93 4.75 -16.32
CA LYS A 53 0.25 4.00 -15.86
C LYS A 53 0.88 4.59 -14.61
N MET A 54 0.65 5.87 -14.34
CA MET A 54 1.26 6.59 -13.21
C MET A 54 0.26 6.86 -12.08
N ASP A 55 -1.05 6.82 -12.35
CA ASP A 55 -2.11 7.07 -11.37
C ASP A 55 -2.89 5.79 -11.07
N SER A 56 -2.68 5.21 -9.89
CA SER A 56 -3.42 4.03 -9.42
C SER A 56 -4.91 4.30 -9.19
N GLY A 57 -5.31 5.58 -9.07
CA GLY A 57 -6.72 5.99 -9.00
C GLY A 57 -7.39 6.10 -10.37
N CYS A 58 -6.63 6.01 -11.48
CA CYS A 58 -7.15 6.07 -12.84
C CYS A 58 -7.65 4.70 -13.32
N LEU A 59 -8.76 4.25 -12.74
CA LEU A 59 -9.36 2.94 -13.01
C LEU A 59 -9.98 2.85 -14.42
N ALA A 60 -9.80 1.70 -15.07
CA ALA A 60 -10.52 1.38 -16.30
C ALA A 60 -12.02 1.10 -16.01
N PRO A 61 -12.91 1.18 -17.03
CA PRO A 61 -14.32 0.84 -16.84
C PRO A 61 -14.51 -0.58 -16.31
N GLY A 62 -15.04 -0.70 -15.09
CA GLY A 62 -15.27 -1.99 -14.42
C GLY A 62 -14.17 -2.40 -13.43
N GLU A 63 -13.09 -1.63 -13.31
CA GLU A 63 -12.13 -1.78 -12.23
C GLU A 63 -12.61 -1.04 -10.97
N SER A 64 -12.31 -1.63 -9.82
CA SER A 64 -12.66 -1.16 -8.49
C SER A 64 -11.42 -1.19 -7.62
N LEU A 65 -11.23 -0.17 -6.79
CA LEU A 65 -10.24 -0.21 -5.70
C LEU A 65 -10.74 -0.99 -4.49
N ASP A 66 -12.05 -1.23 -4.40
CA ASP A 66 -12.65 -1.96 -3.30
C ASP A 66 -12.40 -3.47 -3.48
N GLU A 67 -11.81 -4.07 -2.45
CA GLU A 67 -11.63 -5.53 -2.36
C GLU A 67 -12.92 -6.20 -1.87
N ASP A 68 -13.72 -6.72 -2.81
CA ASP A 68 -15.00 -7.41 -2.56
C ASP A 68 -14.86 -8.80 -1.91
N TYR A 69 -13.67 -9.19 -1.44
CA TYR A 69 -13.44 -10.53 -0.90
C TYR A 69 -13.81 -10.64 0.58
N ASP A 70 -14.74 -11.55 0.89
CA ASP A 70 -15.12 -11.89 2.26
C ASP A 70 -14.14 -12.88 2.91
N VAL A 71 -13.26 -12.35 3.77
CA VAL A 71 -12.30 -13.13 4.56
C VAL A 71 -12.95 -13.94 5.70
N THR A 72 -14.22 -13.69 6.02
CA THR A 72 -14.94 -14.37 7.11
C THR A 72 -15.62 -15.65 6.65
N ARG A 73 -15.69 -15.90 5.33
CA ARG A 73 -16.29 -17.10 4.77
C ARG A 73 -15.59 -18.36 5.28
N VAL A 74 -16.37 -19.43 5.42
CA VAL A 74 -15.86 -20.76 5.76
C VAL A 74 -14.93 -21.25 4.66
N LEU A 75 -13.73 -21.69 5.05
CA LEU A 75 -12.74 -22.23 4.13
C LEU A 75 -12.67 -23.74 4.26
N SER A 76 -12.62 -24.43 3.12
CA SER A 76 -12.26 -25.85 3.09
C SER A 76 -10.75 -26.04 3.25
N PRO A 77 -10.30 -27.24 3.69
CA PRO A 77 -8.87 -27.54 3.77
C PRO A 77 -8.14 -27.38 2.43
N GLY A 78 -8.79 -27.73 1.32
CA GLY A 78 -8.22 -27.56 -0.02
C GLY A 78 -8.02 -26.09 -0.40
N GLU A 79 -8.94 -25.20 -0.01
CA GLU A 79 -8.79 -23.77 -0.23
C GLU A 79 -7.67 -23.17 0.63
N VAL A 80 -7.56 -23.56 1.90
CA VAL A 80 -6.45 -23.10 2.75
C VAL A 80 -5.10 -23.52 2.17
N ILE A 81 -4.98 -24.78 1.74
CA ILE A 81 -3.75 -25.28 1.10
C ILE A 81 -3.48 -24.50 -0.19
N GLY A 82 -4.48 -24.23 -1.02
CA GLY A 82 -4.32 -23.44 -2.23
C GLY A 82 -3.86 -22.01 -1.96
N ILE A 83 -4.40 -21.35 -0.92
CA ILE A 83 -3.97 -20.02 -0.50
C ILE A 83 -2.51 -20.06 -0.01
N ILE A 84 -2.14 -21.07 0.78
CA ILE A 84 -0.77 -21.26 1.27
C ILE A 84 0.22 -21.50 0.12
N ASP A 85 -0.13 -22.36 -0.84
CA ASP A 85 0.70 -22.65 -2.01
C ASP A 85 0.96 -21.39 -2.85
N GLN A 86 -0.09 -20.61 -3.10
CA GLN A 86 0.06 -19.34 -3.81
C GLN A 86 0.91 -18.34 -3.03
N MET A 87 0.72 -18.21 -1.70
CA MET A 87 1.55 -17.35 -0.87
C MET A 87 3.02 -17.77 -0.92
N PHE A 88 3.32 -19.06 -0.89
CA PHE A 88 4.68 -19.57 -1.02
C PHE A 88 5.30 -19.20 -2.37
N CYS A 89 4.54 -19.30 -3.46
CA CYS A 89 5.00 -18.88 -4.79
C CYS A 89 5.30 -17.37 -4.84
N LEU A 90 4.45 -16.55 -4.21
CA LEU A 90 4.65 -15.10 -4.11
C LEU A 90 5.86 -14.74 -3.23
N GLU A 91 6.12 -15.51 -2.17
CA GLU A 91 7.33 -15.39 -1.35
C GLU A 91 8.59 -15.66 -2.19
N MET A 92 8.57 -16.73 -3.00
CA MET A 92 9.69 -17.03 -3.90
C MET A 92 9.88 -15.96 -4.97
N ALA A 93 8.80 -15.38 -5.50
CA ALA A 93 8.89 -14.27 -6.44
C ALA A 93 9.53 -13.04 -5.76
N TRP A 94 9.13 -12.72 -4.53
CA TRP A 94 9.76 -11.64 -3.77
C TRP A 94 11.27 -11.91 -3.57
N TYR A 95 11.67 -13.13 -3.25
CA TYR A 95 13.09 -13.52 -3.16
C TYR A 95 13.85 -13.44 -4.49
N GLN A 96 13.15 -13.42 -5.62
CA GLN A 96 13.73 -13.20 -6.95
C GLN A 96 13.83 -11.71 -7.33
N GLY A 97 13.43 -10.80 -6.44
CA GLY A 97 13.54 -9.36 -6.64
C GLY A 97 12.26 -8.68 -7.13
N TYR A 98 11.11 -9.38 -7.14
CA TYR A 98 9.82 -8.72 -7.36
C TYR A 98 9.40 -7.92 -6.11
N PRO A 99 8.67 -6.79 -6.25
CA PRO A 99 8.26 -5.97 -5.12
C PRO A 99 7.26 -6.63 -4.19
N LEU A 100 7.41 -6.35 -2.90
CA LEU A 100 6.56 -6.88 -1.84
C LEU A 100 5.09 -6.45 -2.02
N SER A 101 4.88 -5.20 -2.45
CA SER A 101 3.57 -4.62 -2.81
C SER A 101 2.87 -5.32 -3.98
N GLN A 102 3.63 -5.97 -4.87
CA GLN A 102 3.09 -6.73 -6.00
C GLN A 102 3.11 -8.25 -5.78
N THR A 103 3.57 -8.70 -4.61
CA THR A 103 3.67 -10.14 -4.27
C THR A 103 2.90 -10.44 -2.99
N LEU A 104 3.56 -10.53 -1.84
CA LEU A 104 2.93 -10.96 -0.59
C LEU A 104 1.85 -10.01 -0.08
N LEU A 105 2.02 -8.69 -0.25
CA LEU A 105 1.02 -7.71 0.20
C LEU A 105 -0.21 -7.62 -0.71
N THR A 106 -0.25 -8.38 -1.81
CA THR A 106 -1.48 -8.56 -2.60
C THR A 106 -2.47 -9.52 -1.92
N ASN A 107 -2.04 -10.20 -0.84
CA ASN A 107 -2.88 -11.16 -0.14
C ASN A 107 -3.84 -10.43 0.83
N VAL A 108 -5.13 -10.49 0.52
CA VAL A 108 -6.22 -9.90 1.34
C VAL A 108 -6.21 -10.33 2.81
N TYR A 109 -5.74 -11.54 3.15
CA TYR A 109 -5.65 -11.96 4.56
C TYR A 109 -4.49 -11.29 5.29
N ILE A 110 -3.38 -11.01 4.60
CA ILE A 110 -2.26 -10.25 5.16
C ILE A 110 -2.65 -8.79 5.31
N ASP A 111 -3.29 -8.20 4.30
CA ASP A 111 -3.77 -6.82 4.33
C ASP A 111 -4.69 -6.57 5.55
N ARG A 112 -5.76 -7.38 5.69
CA ARG A 112 -6.70 -7.27 6.82
C ARG A 112 -6.08 -7.57 8.19
N MET A 113 -4.99 -8.34 8.23
CA MET A 113 -4.26 -8.65 9.45
C MET A 113 -3.37 -7.48 9.90
N LEU A 114 -2.88 -6.68 8.95
CA LEU A 114 -1.96 -5.57 9.20
C LEU A 114 -2.67 -4.22 9.36
N GLU A 115 -3.91 -4.10 8.89
CA GLU A 115 -4.72 -2.90 9.07
C GLU A 115 -5.76 -3.08 10.20
N PRO A 116 -5.88 -2.17 11.19
CA PRO A 116 -4.88 -1.19 11.58
C PRO A 116 -3.66 -1.91 12.18
N GLU A 117 -2.56 -1.17 12.31
CA GLU A 117 -1.29 -1.73 12.81
C GLU A 117 -1.48 -2.49 14.13
N PRO A 118 -1.21 -3.81 14.16
CA PRO A 118 -1.43 -4.61 15.35
C PRO A 118 -0.41 -4.27 16.44
N MET A 119 -0.89 -3.90 17.62
CA MET A 119 -0.03 -3.56 18.78
C MET A 119 0.40 -4.79 19.56
N VAL A 120 -0.45 -5.82 19.60
CA VAL A 120 -0.11 -7.12 20.16
C VAL A 120 -0.38 -8.25 19.17
N LEU A 121 0.25 -9.41 19.38
CA LEU A 121 0.09 -10.58 18.51
C LEU A 121 -1.38 -11.05 18.40
N GLY A 122 -2.20 -10.78 19.41
CA GLY A 122 -3.63 -11.08 19.38
C GLY A 122 -4.42 -10.20 18.42
N ASP A 123 -3.97 -8.97 18.17
CA ASP A 123 -4.66 -8.01 17.31
C ASP A 123 -4.44 -8.31 15.82
N ALA A 124 -3.34 -9.01 15.50
CA ALA A 124 -3.00 -9.44 14.15
C ALA A 124 -3.91 -10.59 13.71
N ASP A 125 -5.16 -10.26 13.39
CA ASP A 125 -6.18 -11.19 12.90
C ASP A 125 -6.97 -10.53 11.77
N PHE A 126 -7.24 -11.29 10.71
CA PHE A 126 -8.04 -10.81 9.58
C PHE A 126 -9.56 -10.83 9.89
N ILE A 127 -10.00 -11.46 11.00
CA ILE A 127 -11.38 -11.37 11.50
C ILE A 127 -11.43 -10.60 12.82
N ARG A 128 -12.07 -9.43 12.80
CA ARG A 128 -12.21 -8.58 14.00
C ARG A 128 -13.24 -9.10 14.98
N GLY A 129 -13.02 -8.81 16.27
CA GLY A 129 -14.02 -9.01 17.33
C GLY A 129 -14.22 -10.46 17.79
N LYS A 130 -13.38 -11.40 17.35
CA LYS A 130 -13.34 -12.76 17.87
C LYS A 130 -12.53 -12.84 19.16
N ALA A 131 -13.00 -13.65 20.12
CA ALA A 131 -12.17 -13.98 21.28
C ALA A 131 -10.99 -14.87 20.84
N VAL A 132 -9.87 -14.77 21.58
CA VAL A 132 -8.68 -15.60 21.33
C VAL A 132 -9.06 -17.08 21.43
N GLY A 133 -8.97 -17.81 20.32
CA GLY A 133 -9.33 -19.24 20.23
C GLY A 133 -10.73 -19.53 19.69
N GLU A 134 -11.53 -18.50 19.39
CA GLU A 134 -12.81 -18.64 18.69
C GLU A 134 -12.59 -18.44 17.19
N GLY A 135 -12.24 -19.50 16.46
CA GLY A 135 -12.09 -19.47 15.02
C GLY A 135 -12.32 -20.85 14.43
N GLU A 136 -12.81 -20.90 13.19
CA GLU A 136 -12.80 -22.18 12.48
C GLU A 136 -11.34 -22.62 12.34
N THR A 137 -11.10 -23.92 12.51
CA THR A 137 -9.75 -24.52 12.49
C THR A 137 -8.94 -24.07 11.27
N MET A 138 -9.60 -23.90 10.13
CA MET A 138 -8.98 -23.49 8.87
C MET A 138 -8.46 -22.05 8.92
N HIS A 139 -9.21 -21.10 9.47
CA HIS A 139 -8.72 -19.72 9.67
C HIS A 139 -7.58 -19.67 10.68
N VAL A 140 -7.61 -20.50 11.73
CA VAL A 140 -6.50 -20.56 12.71
C VAL A 140 -5.21 -21.02 12.04
N VAL A 141 -5.28 -22.06 11.19
CA VAL A 141 -4.14 -22.56 10.42
C VAL A 141 -3.62 -21.48 9.46
N LEU A 142 -4.52 -20.85 8.70
CA LEU A 142 -4.15 -19.80 7.75
C LEU A 142 -3.50 -18.60 8.46
N ARG A 143 -4.08 -18.14 9.56
CA ARG A 143 -3.54 -17.06 10.40
C ARG A 143 -2.13 -17.36 10.90
N ALA A 144 -1.90 -18.59 11.40
CA ALA A 144 -0.58 -18.99 11.87
C ALA A 144 0.46 -18.94 10.75
N TYR A 145 0.09 -19.35 9.53
CA TYR A 145 0.96 -19.26 8.37
C TYR A 145 1.25 -17.80 7.98
N CYS A 146 0.22 -16.96 7.84
CA CYS A 146 0.37 -15.54 7.51
C CYS A 146 1.28 -14.81 8.51
N LEU A 147 1.10 -15.04 9.81
CA LEU A 147 1.98 -14.49 10.84
C LEU A 147 3.44 -14.93 10.68
N GLY A 148 3.66 -16.20 10.33
CA GLY A 148 4.98 -16.74 10.03
C GLY A 148 5.63 -16.00 8.86
N VAL A 149 4.91 -15.86 7.74
CA VAL A 149 5.39 -15.16 6.55
C VAL A 149 5.71 -13.70 6.85
N VAL A 150 4.79 -12.96 7.49
CA VAL A 150 5.01 -11.56 7.87
C VAL A 150 6.23 -11.43 8.79
N LYS A 151 6.42 -12.37 9.72
CA LYS A 151 7.60 -12.37 10.60
C LYS A 151 8.90 -12.67 9.85
N CYS A 152 8.87 -13.54 8.85
CA CYS A 152 10.00 -13.77 7.94
C CYS A 152 10.34 -12.50 7.15
N CYS A 153 9.34 -11.83 6.56
CA CYS A 153 9.53 -10.55 5.88
C CYS A 153 10.17 -9.50 6.79
N TRP A 154 9.69 -9.41 8.04
CA TRP A 154 10.28 -8.52 9.03
C TRP A 154 11.74 -8.86 9.34
N TYR A 155 12.08 -10.14 9.53
CA TYR A 155 13.44 -10.55 9.83
C TYR A 155 14.40 -10.26 8.67
N ILE A 156 13.97 -10.48 7.43
CA ILE A 156 14.76 -10.16 6.24
C ILE A 156 14.94 -8.64 6.13
N ASN A 157 13.89 -7.85 6.34
CA ASN A 157 13.97 -6.39 6.34
C ASN A 157 14.95 -5.88 7.41
N ASP A 158 14.85 -6.41 8.63
CA ASP A 158 15.76 -6.09 9.74
C ASP A 158 17.21 -6.41 9.36
N ARG A 159 17.47 -7.59 8.78
CA ARG A 159 18.80 -8.00 8.32
C ARG A 159 19.35 -7.11 7.22
N ILE A 160 18.54 -6.71 6.25
CA ILE A 160 18.96 -5.80 5.17
C ILE A 160 19.35 -4.44 5.72
N LYS A 161 18.65 -3.92 6.73
CA LYS A 161 19.00 -2.66 7.38
C LYS A 161 20.33 -2.72 8.13
N PHE A 162 20.69 -3.89 8.67
CA PHE A 162 21.93 -4.07 9.44
C PHE A 162 23.14 -4.47 8.60
N GLU A 163 22.93 -5.07 7.42
CA GLU A 163 24.00 -5.47 6.52
C GLU A 163 24.16 -4.45 5.36
N HIS A 164 25.31 -4.42 4.70
CA HIS A 164 25.56 -3.51 3.56
C HIS A 164 24.83 -3.96 2.28
N TYR A 165 23.57 -4.40 2.38
CA TYR A 165 22.73 -4.71 1.22
C TYR A 165 22.02 -3.45 0.74
N TYR A 166 21.99 -3.23 -0.57
CA TYR A 166 21.29 -2.11 -1.17
C TYR A 166 19.81 -2.45 -1.34
N GLU A 167 18.93 -1.75 -0.60
CA GLU A 167 17.48 -2.01 -0.55
C GLU A 167 16.87 -2.19 -1.95
N VAL A 168 17.13 -1.27 -2.89
CA VAL A 168 16.51 -1.29 -4.23
C VAL A 168 17.16 -2.29 -5.21
N SER A 169 18.34 -2.82 -4.88
CA SER A 169 19.07 -3.71 -5.80
C SER A 169 18.84 -5.19 -5.53
N PHE A 170 18.32 -5.56 -4.35
CA PHE A 170 18.16 -6.96 -3.94
C PHE A 170 16.77 -7.29 -3.39
N PHE A 171 16.06 -6.37 -2.73
CA PHE A 171 14.73 -6.64 -2.16
C PHE A 171 13.83 -5.41 -2.17
N PHE A 172 12.80 -5.41 -2.99
CA PHE A 172 11.87 -4.30 -3.08
C PHE A 172 10.83 -4.34 -1.93
N PHE A 173 11.08 -3.53 -0.89
CA PHE A 173 10.22 -3.36 0.29
C PHE A 173 9.28 -2.13 0.24
N PHE A 174 9.27 -1.38 -0.86
CA PHE A 174 8.49 -0.14 -0.93
C PHE A 174 6.98 -0.40 -0.92
N PHE A 175 6.32 0.30 -0.01
CA PHE A 175 4.88 0.61 -0.02
C PHE A 175 4.63 1.76 -1.00
#